data_AF-A0A914QM87-F1
#
_entry.id   AF-A0A914QM87-F1
#
_cell.length_a   1.000
_cell.length_b   1.000
_cell.length_c   1.000
_cell.angle_alpha   90.00
_cell.angle_beta   90.00
_cell.angle_gamma   90.00
#
_symmetry.space_group_name_H-M   'P 1'
#
loop_
_entity.id
_entity.type
_entity.pdbx_description
1 polymer ?
#
loop_
_entity_poly.entity_id
_entity_poly.type
_entity_poly.pdbx_seq_one_letter_code
_entity_poly.pdbx_strand_id
1 'polypeptide(L)'
;MAVYQKFKDSTKLIYDDVIAPPDKSIKFHASAGDYHAFAYVKHQECRLICNKDDLEIKNCEVCNHTYLNFTLSENHLSGAQSLWKIFTTVMTYLMYLILILLVFAVISAGGIYVYYQIIRPKRLARLPPQAVEMAARPKVLIIYSDDCIEHCAVVAAFAEILQQNANAQIMIDTHNLTDPSIKPSLWLLQAITDAQYVIIIFSEASSKIMSGETLISRRPFPELFNSAVRLIISRINDILSREGIQLQNNNQRISPALSKFIISRFSYTDSNSIPEYFSLLPCRRVVIPKDLGLLFGYLHGIDVTQQNSLEFDADLVPLNQAILAYQQYIINNPDWLQSRFESNQNTAENEISPREVTERLPLKSDNNKTGEEMMEELATKYNISIPKNVTDDEEEEDEGKLQNGKNVEKYKLIGDLDDISSASSDD
;
A
#
# COMPACT_ATOMS: atom_id res chain seq x y z
N MET A 1 29.80 -87.54 8.00
CA MET A 1 28.36 -87.57 8.33
C MET A 1 27.67 -86.66 7.35
N ALA A 2 26.65 -87.17 6.68
CA ALA A 2 25.85 -86.44 5.71
C ALA A 2 24.41 -86.33 6.20
N VAL A 3 23.79 -85.16 6.07
CA VAL A 3 22.40 -84.90 6.45
C VAL A 3 21.62 -84.46 5.22
N TYR A 4 20.52 -85.15 4.95
CA TYR A 4 19.61 -84.91 3.85
C TYR A 4 18.26 -84.43 4.37
N GLN A 5 17.67 -83.43 3.72
CA GLN A 5 16.29 -83.01 3.98
C GLN A 5 15.37 -83.69 2.97
N LYS A 6 14.27 -84.26 3.45
CA LYS A 6 13.25 -84.89 2.61
C LYS A 6 12.26 -83.83 2.11
N PHE A 7 12.12 -83.73 0.79
CA PHE A 7 11.17 -82.86 0.10
C PHE A 7 10.26 -83.70 -0.79
N LYS A 8 9.10 -84.11 -0.26
CA LYS A 8 8.08 -84.93 -0.94
C LYS A 8 8.69 -86.20 -1.57
N ASP A 9 9.16 -86.11 -2.82
CA ASP A 9 9.71 -87.21 -3.62
C ASP A 9 11.23 -87.11 -3.87
N SER A 10 11.90 -86.09 -3.31
CA SER A 10 13.35 -85.86 -3.48
C SER A 10 14.07 -85.63 -2.16
N THR A 11 15.35 -86.01 -2.09
CA THR A 11 16.22 -85.72 -0.94
C THR A 11 17.29 -84.71 -1.36
N LYS A 12 17.47 -83.65 -0.57
CA LYS A 12 18.49 -82.63 -0.81
C LYS A 12 19.56 -82.72 0.27
N LEU A 13 20.83 -82.88 -0.12
CA LEU A 13 21.97 -82.82 0.80
C LEU A 13 22.09 -81.40 1.36
N ILE A 14 22.09 -81.29 2.70
CA ILE A 14 22.15 -80.00 3.41
C ILE A 14 23.50 -79.81 4.10
N TYR A 15 24.09 -80.90 4.58
CA TYR A 15 25.35 -80.86 5.30
C TYR A 15 26.11 -82.16 5.04
N ASP A 16 27.41 -82.06 4.76
CA ASP A 16 28.33 -83.19 4.68
C ASP A 16 29.68 -82.76 5.26
N ASP A 17 30.15 -83.49 6.26
CA ASP A 17 31.41 -83.19 6.93
C ASP A 17 32.01 -84.42 7.61
N VAL A 18 33.33 -84.46 7.75
CA VAL A 18 34.07 -85.54 8.40
C VAL A 18 34.40 -85.13 9.83
N ILE A 19 33.75 -85.75 10.81
CA ILE A 19 33.93 -85.42 12.22
C ILE A 19 35.10 -86.22 12.77
N ALA A 20 36.16 -85.53 13.19
CA ALA A 20 37.29 -86.13 13.87
C ALA A 20 37.05 -86.19 15.39
N PRO A 21 37.52 -87.25 16.09
CA PRO A 21 37.50 -87.27 17.56
C PRO A 21 38.36 -86.12 18.12
N PRO A 22 37.96 -85.46 19.23
CA PRO A 22 37.01 -85.91 20.25
C PRO A 22 35.58 -85.33 20.14
N ASP A 23 35.25 -84.61 19.07
CA ASP A 23 33.98 -83.89 18.98
C ASP A 23 32.79 -84.85 18.86
N LYS A 24 31.79 -84.66 19.75
CA LYS A 24 30.59 -85.53 19.87
C LYS A 24 29.31 -84.90 19.34
N SER A 25 29.35 -83.66 18.87
CA SER A 25 28.15 -82.92 18.46
C SER A 25 28.38 -82.10 17.20
N ILE A 26 27.36 -82.02 16.36
CA ILE A 26 27.37 -81.26 15.11
C ILE A 26 26.35 -80.14 15.23
N LYS A 27 26.71 -78.96 14.75
CA LYS A 27 25.81 -77.81 14.65
C LYS A 27 25.69 -77.43 13.19
N PHE A 28 24.48 -77.52 12.65
CA PHE A 28 24.17 -77.09 11.29
C PHE A 28 22.85 -76.33 11.28
N HIS A 29 22.69 -75.41 10.33
CA HIS A 29 21.49 -74.60 10.20
C HIS A 29 20.44 -75.36 9.38
N ALA A 30 19.31 -75.67 10.01
CA ALA A 30 18.23 -76.44 9.39
C ALA A 30 16.88 -75.72 9.56
N SER A 31 16.02 -75.85 8.54
CA SER A 31 14.63 -75.40 8.60
C SER A 31 13.71 -76.51 9.13
N ALA A 32 12.47 -76.22 9.47
CA ALA A 32 11.50 -77.22 9.92
C ALA A 32 11.25 -78.25 8.81
N GLY A 33 11.26 -79.54 9.15
CA GLY A 33 11.07 -80.62 8.19
C GLY A 33 11.67 -81.95 8.63
N ASP A 34 11.53 -82.94 7.75
CA ASP A 34 12.01 -84.31 7.97
C ASP A 34 13.44 -84.46 7.45
N TYR A 35 14.33 -84.96 8.31
CA TYR A 35 15.74 -85.12 8.00
C TYR A 35 16.20 -86.58 8.14
N HIS A 36 17.08 -86.98 7.24
CA HIS A 36 17.80 -88.24 7.24
C HIS A 36 19.29 -87.95 7.45
N ALA A 37 19.83 -88.36 8.60
CA ALA A 37 21.26 -88.29 8.88
C ALA A 37 21.91 -89.66 8.66
N PHE A 38 23.03 -89.66 7.93
CA PHE A 38 23.88 -90.82 7.72
C PHE A 38 25.26 -90.57 8.34
N ALA A 39 25.62 -91.39 9.33
CA ALA A 39 26.93 -91.36 9.96
C ALA A 39 27.70 -92.62 9.57
N TYR A 40 28.69 -92.45 8.69
CA TYR A 40 29.57 -93.54 8.30
C TYR A 40 30.76 -93.63 9.26
N VAL A 41 30.78 -94.69 10.06
CA VAL A 41 31.93 -95.07 10.88
C VAL A 41 32.65 -96.20 10.17
N LYS A 42 33.96 -96.02 9.93
CA LYS A 42 34.78 -97.04 9.26
C LYS A 42 35.05 -98.22 10.19
N HIS A 43 34.10 -99.15 10.29
CA HIS A 43 34.33 -100.46 10.92
C HIS A 43 34.90 -101.45 9.92
N GLN A 44 35.81 -102.32 10.37
CA GLN A 44 36.47 -103.32 9.51
C GLN A 44 35.50 -104.42 9.02
N GLU A 45 34.33 -104.56 9.65
CA GLU A 45 33.38 -105.64 9.36
C GLU A 45 32.14 -105.20 8.56
N CYS A 46 32.03 -103.92 8.20
CA CYS A 46 30.90 -103.45 7.40
C CYS A 46 31.35 -102.83 6.07
N ARG A 47 30.97 -103.45 4.96
CA ARG A 47 31.26 -102.99 3.60
C ARG A 47 29.92 -102.68 2.92
N LEU A 48 29.72 -101.42 2.56
CA LEU A 48 28.50 -100.98 1.87
C LEU A 48 28.51 -101.55 0.45
N ILE A 49 27.65 -102.53 0.17
CA ILE A 49 27.50 -103.13 -1.16
C ILE A 49 26.21 -102.56 -1.76
N CYS A 50 26.37 -101.65 -2.73
CA CYS A 50 25.26 -101.20 -3.56
C CYS A 50 25.33 -101.92 -4.91
N ASN A 51 24.22 -102.52 -5.33
CA ASN A 51 24.11 -103.15 -6.65
C ASN A 51 24.09 -102.03 -7.71
N LYS A 52 24.92 -102.15 -8.75
CA LYS A 52 25.26 -101.01 -9.64
C LYS A 52 24.21 -100.65 -10.70
N ASP A 53 23.12 -101.41 -10.81
CA ASP A 53 22.20 -101.29 -11.95
C ASP A 53 20.87 -100.58 -11.63
N ASP A 54 20.63 -100.17 -10.39
CA ASP A 54 19.46 -99.37 -10.02
C ASP A 54 19.88 -97.98 -9.52
N LEU A 55 19.50 -96.95 -10.28
CA LEU A 55 19.70 -95.53 -9.94
C LEU A 55 18.84 -95.04 -8.76
N GLU A 56 18.02 -95.92 -8.18
CA GLU A 56 17.30 -95.67 -6.93
C GLU A 56 17.94 -96.46 -5.80
N ILE A 57 18.32 -95.75 -4.72
CA ILE A 57 18.98 -96.25 -3.49
C ILE A 57 17.99 -97.11 -2.66
N LYS A 58 17.34 -98.11 -3.27
CA LYS A 58 16.37 -98.97 -2.59
C LYS A 58 16.99 -100.26 -2.07
N ASN A 59 18.11 -100.71 -2.64
CA ASN A 59 18.73 -102.02 -2.34
C ASN A 59 20.23 -101.93 -1.99
N CYS A 60 20.64 -100.99 -1.14
CA CYS A 60 21.95 -101.05 -0.50
C CYS A 60 21.80 -101.63 0.91
N GLU A 61 22.57 -102.65 1.27
CA GLU A 61 22.65 -103.11 2.67
C GLU A 61 23.37 -102.03 3.50
N VAL A 62 22.59 -101.29 4.28
CA VAL A 62 23.08 -100.24 5.18
C VAL A 62 23.46 -100.89 6.52
N CYS A 63 24.65 -100.59 7.03
CA CYS A 63 25.12 -101.10 8.32
C CYS A 63 24.15 -100.72 9.45
N ASN A 64 23.84 -101.65 10.35
CA ASN A 64 23.05 -101.37 11.55
C ASN A 64 23.66 -100.19 12.32
N HIS A 65 22.81 -99.25 12.75
CA HIS A 65 23.15 -98.02 13.48
C HIS A 65 23.85 -96.88 12.71
N THR A 66 23.80 -96.87 11.37
CA THR A 66 24.40 -95.78 10.55
C THR A 66 23.42 -94.75 10.00
N TYR A 67 22.10 -94.97 10.15
CA TYR A 67 21.07 -94.02 9.75
C TYR A 67 20.25 -93.57 10.97
N LEU A 68 19.97 -92.28 11.04
CA LEU A 68 19.11 -91.67 12.05
C LEU A 68 18.08 -90.79 11.35
N ASN A 69 16.80 -91.08 11.60
CA ASN A 69 15.69 -90.27 11.12
C ASN A 69 15.21 -89.39 12.26
N PHE A 70 15.12 -88.09 12.03
CA PHE A 70 14.60 -87.14 13.01
C PHE A 70 13.82 -86.04 12.31
N THR A 71 12.79 -85.55 13.00
CA THR A 71 11.89 -84.53 12.51
C THR A 71 12.08 -83.28 13.35
N LEU A 72 12.43 -82.17 12.72
CA LEU A 72 12.51 -80.87 13.39
C LEU A 72 11.16 -80.16 13.24
N SER A 73 10.38 -80.11 14.33
CA SER A 73 9.04 -79.54 14.35
C SER A 73 9.02 -78.00 14.36
N GLU A 74 10.10 -77.35 14.79
CA GLU A 74 10.15 -75.88 14.90
C GLU A 74 11.43 -75.28 14.30
N ASN A 75 11.25 -74.19 13.56
CA ASN A 75 12.34 -73.35 13.07
C ASN A 75 12.98 -72.63 14.26
N HIS A 76 14.14 -73.09 14.73
CA HIS A 76 14.92 -72.37 15.76
C HIS A 76 15.58 -71.08 15.25
N LEU A 77 15.30 -70.65 14.02
CA LEU A 77 15.53 -69.29 13.56
C LEU A 77 14.43 -68.40 14.15
N SER A 78 14.71 -67.86 15.33
CA SER A 78 13.86 -66.89 16.04
C SER A 78 13.18 -65.94 15.04
N GLY A 79 11.84 -65.99 14.95
CA GLY A 79 11.06 -65.15 14.02
C GLY A 79 11.41 -63.66 14.15
N ALA A 80 11.87 -63.25 15.33
CA ALA A 80 12.42 -61.92 15.61
C ALA A 80 13.61 -61.52 14.71
N GLN A 81 14.59 -62.41 14.46
CA GLN A 81 15.77 -62.06 13.66
C GLN A 81 15.47 -61.98 12.16
N SER A 82 14.57 -62.84 11.65
CA SER A 82 14.13 -62.79 10.25
C SER A 82 13.30 -61.52 9.98
N LEU A 83 12.37 -61.19 10.88
CA LEU A 83 11.56 -59.97 10.77
C LEU A 83 12.44 -58.72 10.89
N TRP A 84 13.46 -58.72 11.74
CA TRP A 84 14.37 -57.59 11.89
C TRP A 84 15.19 -57.34 10.61
N LYS A 85 15.68 -58.38 9.93
CA LYS A 85 16.40 -58.24 8.65
C LYS A 85 15.49 -57.74 7.51
N ILE A 86 14.23 -58.17 7.48
CA ILE A 86 13.26 -57.66 6.50
C ILE A 86 12.93 -56.20 6.80
N PHE A 87 12.69 -55.87 8.06
CA PHE A 87 12.40 -54.51 8.50
C PHE A 87 13.54 -53.53 8.20
N THR A 88 14.80 -53.91 8.49
CA THR A 88 15.95 -53.06 8.15
C THR A 88 16.10 -52.86 6.66
N THR A 89 15.91 -53.91 5.85
CA THR A 89 15.97 -53.82 4.39
C THR A 89 14.90 -52.88 3.85
N VAL A 90 13.64 -53.02 4.30
CA VAL A 90 12.52 -52.15 3.90
C VAL A 90 12.75 -50.71 4.32
N MET A 91 13.21 -50.47 5.56
CA MET A 91 13.51 -49.12 6.04
C MET A 91 14.65 -48.46 5.25
N THR A 92 15.64 -49.24 4.81
CA THR A 92 16.73 -48.74 3.98
C THR A 92 16.20 -48.27 2.62
N TYR A 93 15.34 -49.05 1.96
CA TYR A 93 14.69 -48.64 0.71
C TYR A 93 13.78 -47.42 0.89
N LEU A 94 13.06 -47.33 2.00
CA LEU A 94 12.20 -46.19 2.32
C LEU A 94 13.01 -44.91 2.52
N MET A 95 14.16 -44.99 3.19
CA MET A 95 15.11 -43.87 3.33
C MET A 95 15.66 -43.41 1.98
N TYR A 96 16.00 -44.32 1.07
CA TYR A 96 16.42 -43.96 -0.29
C TYR A 96 15.30 -43.26 -1.06
N LEU A 97 14.06 -43.70 -0.93
CA LEU A 97 12.91 -43.07 -1.58
C LEU A 97 12.68 -41.65 -1.05
N ILE A 98 12.77 -41.44 0.27
CA ILE A 98 12.68 -40.10 0.88
C ILE A 98 13.80 -39.19 0.38
N LEU A 99 15.04 -39.69 0.29
CA LEU A 99 16.17 -38.91 -0.20
C LEU A 99 15.93 -38.45 -1.65
N ILE A 100 15.45 -39.34 -2.51
CA ILE A 100 15.12 -39.01 -3.90
C ILE A 100 14.03 -37.93 -3.95
N LEU A 101 12.96 -38.08 -3.18
CA LEU A 101 11.90 -37.06 -3.10
C LEU A 101 12.40 -35.71 -2.61
N LEU A 102 13.31 -35.69 -1.63
CA LEU A 102 13.94 -34.46 -1.15
C LEU A 102 14.77 -33.79 -2.24
N VAL A 103 15.54 -34.55 -3.01
CA VAL A 103 16.32 -34.00 -4.14
C VAL A 103 15.39 -33.40 -5.20
N PHE A 104 14.29 -34.09 -5.55
CA PHE A 104 13.29 -33.53 -6.46
C PHE A 104 12.62 -32.27 -5.91
N ALA A 105 12.31 -32.23 -4.62
CA ALA A 105 11.74 -31.05 -3.96
C ALA A 105 12.71 -29.86 -4.04
N VAL A 106 14.00 -30.06 -3.75
CA VAL A 106 15.03 -29.01 -3.83
C VAL A 106 15.20 -28.52 -5.27
N ILE A 107 15.25 -29.41 -6.26
CA ILE A 107 15.35 -29.02 -7.68
C ILE A 107 14.11 -28.24 -8.11
N SER A 108 12.91 -28.68 -7.71
CA SER A 108 11.66 -28.00 -8.06
C SER A 108 11.57 -26.61 -7.41
N ALA A 109 11.92 -26.48 -6.13
CA ALA A 109 11.95 -25.21 -5.42
C ALA A 109 13.00 -24.26 -6.01
N GLY A 110 14.18 -24.77 -6.36
CA GLY A 110 15.23 -24.01 -7.07
C GLY A 110 14.77 -23.53 -8.45
N GLY A 111 14.10 -24.40 -9.21
CA GLY A 111 13.51 -24.05 -10.52
C GLY A 111 12.43 -22.98 -10.40
N ILE A 112 11.54 -23.10 -9.40
CA ILE A 112 10.52 -22.09 -9.08
C ILE A 112 11.18 -20.76 -8.70
N TYR A 113 12.20 -20.78 -7.85
CA TYR A 113 12.94 -19.59 -7.43
C TYR A 113 13.58 -18.87 -8.63
N VAL A 114 14.29 -19.61 -9.50
CA VAL A 114 14.90 -19.07 -10.72
C VAL A 114 13.83 -18.54 -11.69
N TYR A 115 12.71 -19.23 -11.82
CA TYR A 115 11.60 -18.79 -12.66
C TYR A 115 11.05 -17.43 -12.18
N TYR A 116 10.78 -17.28 -10.88
CA TYR A 116 10.23 -16.04 -10.33
C TYR A 116 11.24 -14.88 -10.30
N GLN A 117 12.50 -15.15 -9.97
CA GLN A 117 13.53 -14.11 -9.84
C GLN A 117 14.11 -13.66 -11.18
N ILE A 118 14.28 -14.58 -12.14
CA ILE A 118 15.06 -14.30 -13.36
C ILE A 118 14.19 -14.31 -14.61
N ILE A 119 13.35 -15.33 -14.79
CA ILE A 119 12.63 -15.55 -16.05
C ILE A 119 11.38 -14.67 -16.13
N ARG A 120 10.59 -14.61 -15.06
CA ARG A 120 9.36 -13.80 -14.98
C ARG A 120 9.59 -12.31 -15.27
N PRO A 121 10.55 -11.61 -14.62
CA PRO A 121 10.76 -10.19 -14.92
C PRO A 121 11.26 -9.97 -16.35
N LYS A 122 12.14 -10.86 -16.87
CA LYS A 122 12.61 -10.78 -18.26
C LYS A 122 11.51 -11.01 -19.29
N ARG A 123 10.51 -11.85 -18.99
CA ARG A 123 9.35 -12.06 -19.87
C ARG A 123 8.37 -10.89 -19.80
N LEU A 124 8.14 -10.34 -18.59
CA LEU A 124 7.30 -9.16 -18.42
C LEU A 124 7.91 -7.92 -19.11
N ALA A 125 9.23 -7.75 -19.04
CA ALA A 125 9.95 -6.69 -19.76
C ALA A 125 9.94 -6.84 -21.30
N ARG A 126 9.54 -8.01 -21.81
CA ARG A 126 9.39 -8.27 -23.27
C ARG A 126 7.95 -8.13 -23.75
N LEU A 127 7.00 -7.90 -22.84
CA LEU A 127 5.66 -7.53 -23.28
C LEU A 127 5.78 -6.16 -23.96
N PRO A 128 5.19 -5.97 -25.14
CA PRO A 128 5.13 -4.65 -25.74
C PRO A 128 4.51 -3.69 -24.72
N PRO A 129 5.00 -2.44 -24.61
CA PRO A 129 4.44 -1.47 -23.69
C PRO A 129 2.93 -1.42 -23.89
N GLN A 130 2.17 -1.79 -22.86
CA GLN A 130 0.73 -1.71 -22.93
C GLN A 130 0.41 -0.22 -22.92
N ALA A 131 0.00 0.31 -24.07
CA ALA A 131 -0.54 1.65 -24.16
C ALA A 131 -1.78 1.70 -23.27
N VAL A 132 -1.63 2.28 -22.08
CA VAL A 132 -2.78 2.58 -21.24
C VAL A 132 -3.39 3.83 -21.81
N GLU A 133 -4.44 3.67 -22.61
CA GLU A 133 -5.27 4.81 -23.00
C GLU A 133 -5.83 5.43 -21.71
N MET A 134 -5.46 6.69 -21.47
CA MET A 134 -5.92 7.50 -20.34
C MET A 134 -7.40 7.88 -20.53
N ALA A 135 -8.27 6.87 -20.51
CA ALA A 135 -9.71 7.02 -20.67
C ALA A 135 -10.36 7.74 -19.47
N ALA A 136 -9.75 7.62 -18.29
CA ALA A 136 -10.14 8.38 -17.12
C ALA A 136 -9.62 9.82 -17.22
N ARG A 137 -10.45 10.78 -16.80
CA ARG A 137 -10.08 12.20 -16.72
C ARG A 137 -10.06 12.63 -15.25
N PRO A 138 -8.97 12.37 -14.51
CA PRO A 138 -8.96 12.58 -13.07
C PRO A 138 -9.08 14.07 -12.71
N LYS A 139 -9.91 14.39 -11.71
CA LYS A 139 -10.04 15.77 -11.20
C LYS A 139 -8.98 16.04 -10.14
N VAL A 140 -8.09 16.98 -10.39
CA VAL A 140 -6.93 17.26 -9.54
C VAL A 140 -6.95 18.73 -9.09
N LEU A 141 -6.95 18.94 -7.78
CA LEU A 141 -6.77 20.26 -7.17
C LEU A 141 -5.29 20.47 -6.86
N ILE A 142 -4.73 21.61 -7.29
CA ILE A 142 -3.36 22.02 -6.98
C ILE A 142 -3.39 23.16 -5.96
N ILE A 143 -2.72 22.96 -4.84
CA ILE A 143 -2.55 23.96 -3.77
C ILE A 143 -1.06 24.29 -3.65
N TYR A 144 -0.74 25.57 -3.69
CA TYR A 144 0.64 26.07 -3.67
C TYR A 144 0.68 27.51 -3.12
N SER A 145 1.86 27.98 -2.72
CA SER A 145 2.09 29.33 -2.23
C SER A 145 2.56 30.28 -3.34
N ASP A 146 2.31 31.59 -3.19
CA ASP A 146 2.67 32.64 -4.17
C ASP A 146 4.10 33.18 -3.98
N ASP A 147 5.10 32.28 -3.92
CA ASP A 147 6.50 32.58 -3.59
C ASP A 147 7.11 33.69 -4.47
N CYS A 148 7.13 33.51 -5.79
CA CYS A 148 7.62 34.48 -6.79
C CYS A 148 6.97 34.21 -8.16
N ILE A 149 7.18 35.07 -9.17
CA ILE A 149 6.48 34.91 -10.48
C ILE A 149 6.94 33.61 -11.13
N GLU A 150 8.23 33.34 -11.01
CA GLU A 150 8.92 32.19 -11.57
C GLU A 150 8.42 30.89 -10.94
N HIS A 151 8.20 30.85 -9.62
CA HIS A 151 7.58 29.69 -8.96
C HIS A 151 6.16 29.44 -9.48
N CYS A 152 5.38 30.50 -9.66
CA CYS A 152 4.01 30.39 -10.17
C CYS A 152 4.00 29.89 -11.62
N ALA A 153 4.96 30.33 -12.43
CA ALA A 153 5.14 29.86 -13.80
C ALA A 153 5.51 28.37 -13.84
N VAL A 154 6.35 27.87 -12.91
CA VAL A 154 6.63 26.44 -12.76
C VAL A 154 5.36 25.67 -12.43
N VAL A 155 4.55 26.15 -11.48
CA VAL A 155 3.27 25.50 -11.12
C VAL A 155 2.29 25.50 -12.29
N ALA A 156 2.21 26.58 -13.05
CA ALA A 156 1.38 26.66 -14.25
C ALA A 156 1.85 25.66 -15.33
N ALA A 157 3.14 25.60 -15.63
CA ALA A 157 3.71 24.63 -16.59
C ALA A 157 3.46 23.18 -16.13
N PHE A 158 3.53 22.92 -14.81
CA PHE A 158 3.18 21.62 -14.26
C PHE A 158 1.69 21.29 -14.44
N ALA A 159 0.80 22.24 -14.20
CA ALA A 159 -0.64 22.09 -14.43
C ALA A 159 -0.95 21.78 -15.91
N GLU A 160 -0.28 22.47 -16.84
CA GLU A 160 -0.41 22.23 -18.28
C GLU A 160 0.03 20.81 -18.66
N ILE A 161 1.16 20.33 -18.12
CA ILE A 161 1.62 18.95 -18.34
C ILE A 161 0.60 17.93 -17.82
N LEU A 162 0.01 18.14 -16.64
CA LEU A 162 -1.02 17.24 -16.15
C LEU A 162 -2.27 17.26 -17.05
N GLN A 163 -2.63 18.42 -17.59
CA GLN A 163 -3.78 18.55 -18.47
C GLN A 163 -3.54 17.90 -19.84
N GLN A 164 -2.37 18.14 -20.45
CA GLN A 164 -2.03 17.68 -21.79
C GLN A 164 -1.57 16.22 -21.82
N ASN A 165 -0.72 15.82 -20.88
CA ASN A 165 -0.06 14.52 -20.90
C ASN A 165 -0.71 13.50 -19.97
N ALA A 166 -1.38 13.91 -18.89
CA ALA A 166 -2.11 12.99 -18.00
C ALA A 166 -3.63 13.01 -18.24
N ASN A 167 -4.12 13.81 -19.20
CA ASN A 167 -5.54 14.04 -19.43
C ASN A 167 -6.30 14.36 -18.12
N ALA A 168 -5.70 15.14 -17.22
CA ALA A 168 -6.32 15.50 -15.95
C ALA A 168 -7.17 16.78 -16.08
N GLN A 169 -8.27 16.85 -15.33
CA GLN A 169 -9.00 18.12 -15.14
C GLN A 169 -8.39 18.84 -13.94
N ILE A 170 -7.70 19.96 -14.22
CA ILE A 170 -7.02 20.73 -13.18
C ILE A 170 -7.94 21.80 -12.60
N MET A 171 -7.97 21.86 -11.27
CA MET A 171 -8.56 22.93 -10.48
C MET A 171 -7.41 23.71 -9.85
N ILE A 172 -7.23 24.96 -10.28
CA ILE A 172 -6.18 25.85 -9.80
C ILE A 172 -6.76 27.25 -9.63
N ASP A 173 -6.33 27.95 -8.60
CA ASP A 173 -6.84 29.27 -8.23
C ASP A 173 -6.71 30.27 -9.38
N THR A 174 -5.59 30.27 -10.09
CA THR A 174 -5.31 31.18 -11.23
C THR A 174 -6.29 31.02 -12.39
N HIS A 175 -6.89 29.84 -12.58
CA HIS A 175 -7.88 29.61 -13.64
C HIS A 175 -9.30 29.83 -13.16
N ASN A 176 -9.61 29.39 -11.94
CA ASN A 176 -10.98 29.30 -11.45
C ASN A 176 -11.46 30.53 -10.66
N LEU A 177 -10.56 31.32 -10.06
CA LEU A 177 -10.89 32.51 -9.26
C LEU A 177 -10.73 33.82 -10.04
N THR A 178 -10.88 33.76 -11.36
CA THR A 178 -10.91 34.94 -12.24
C THR A 178 -12.25 35.66 -12.21
N ASP A 179 -13.34 34.94 -11.88
CA ASP A 179 -14.68 35.50 -11.74
C ASP A 179 -14.85 36.16 -10.35
N PRO A 180 -15.11 37.48 -10.28
CA PRO A 180 -15.27 38.19 -9.00
C PRO A 180 -16.50 37.77 -8.20
N SER A 181 -17.46 37.05 -8.80
CA SER A 181 -18.66 36.55 -8.11
C SER A 181 -18.38 35.34 -7.20
N ILE A 182 -17.26 34.66 -7.42
CA ILE A 182 -16.91 33.43 -6.70
C ILE A 182 -16.22 33.78 -5.38
N LYS A 183 -16.81 33.37 -4.27
CA LYS A 183 -16.16 33.47 -2.95
C LYS A 183 -15.05 32.42 -2.84
N PRO A 184 -13.78 32.81 -2.60
CA PRO A 184 -12.63 31.90 -2.58
C PRO A 184 -12.73 30.78 -1.55
N SER A 185 -13.26 31.09 -0.36
CA SER A 185 -13.44 30.12 0.72
C SER A 185 -14.46 29.03 0.34
N LEU A 186 -15.58 29.42 -0.27
CA LEU A 186 -16.58 28.47 -0.78
C LEU A 186 -16.03 27.64 -1.93
N TRP A 187 -15.33 28.29 -2.88
CA TRP A 187 -14.67 27.60 -3.97
C TRP A 187 -13.66 26.57 -3.47
N LEU A 188 -12.83 26.92 -2.47
CA LEU A 188 -11.83 26.02 -1.92
C LEU A 188 -12.47 24.79 -1.26
N LEU A 189 -13.51 24.98 -0.46
CA LEU A 189 -14.24 23.87 0.17
C LEU A 189 -14.88 22.95 -0.88
N GLN A 190 -15.48 23.53 -1.91
CA GLN A 190 -16.05 22.78 -3.01
C GLN A 190 -14.96 22.05 -3.81
N ALA A 191 -13.85 22.72 -4.12
CA ALA A 191 -12.74 22.13 -4.87
C ALA A 191 -12.08 20.97 -4.13
N ILE A 192 -11.87 21.08 -2.82
CA ILE A 192 -11.36 19.97 -2.00
C ILE A 192 -12.34 18.80 -2.01
N THR A 193 -13.65 19.07 -2.03
CA THR A 193 -14.68 18.01 -2.04
C THR A 193 -14.76 17.33 -3.41
N ASP A 194 -14.85 18.12 -4.48
CA ASP A 194 -15.05 17.68 -5.86
C ASP A 194 -13.81 17.03 -6.49
N ALA A 195 -12.61 17.39 -6.03
CA ALA A 195 -11.37 16.80 -6.52
C ALA A 195 -11.24 15.33 -6.11
N GLN A 196 -10.76 14.49 -7.04
CA GLN A 196 -10.39 13.11 -6.75
C GLN A 196 -9.02 13.05 -6.07
N TYR A 197 -8.10 13.92 -6.50
CA TYR A 197 -6.77 14.05 -5.92
C TYR A 197 -6.48 15.51 -5.57
N VAL A 198 -5.80 15.72 -4.45
CA VAL A 198 -5.37 17.03 -3.97
C VAL A 198 -3.85 17.01 -3.87
N ILE A 199 -3.19 17.77 -4.73
CA ILE A 199 -1.73 17.91 -4.76
C ILE A 199 -1.36 19.19 -4.00
N ILE A 200 -0.62 19.04 -2.91
CA ILE A 200 -0.09 20.15 -2.13
C ILE A 200 1.38 20.31 -2.51
N ILE A 201 1.74 21.45 -3.06
CA ILE A 201 3.10 21.79 -3.45
C ILE A 201 3.72 22.61 -2.33
N PHE A 202 4.68 22.02 -1.63
CA PHE A 202 5.50 22.72 -0.64
C PHE A 202 6.70 23.37 -1.32
N SER A 203 6.96 24.62 -0.92
CA SER A 203 8.02 25.49 -1.40
C SER A 203 8.79 26.09 -0.22
N GLU A 204 9.81 26.91 -0.49
CA GLU A 204 10.61 27.57 0.55
C GLU A 204 9.78 28.52 1.42
N ALA A 205 8.78 29.21 0.86
CA ALA A 205 7.90 30.08 1.63
C ALA A 205 6.88 29.29 2.47
N SER A 206 6.57 28.04 2.11
CA SER A 206 5.51 27.26 2.75
C SER A 206 5.76 27.06 4.25
N SER A 207 7.00 26.80 4.67
CA SER A 207 7.33 26.59 6.09
C SER A 207 7.10 27.85 6.94
N LYS A 208 7.47 29.02 6.40
CA LYS A 208 7.30 30.33 7.02
C LYS A 208 5.83 30.76 7.11
N ILE A 209 5.06 30.52 6.05
CA ILE A 209 3.62 30.77 6.05
C ILE A 209 2.93 29.90 7.10
N MET A 210 3.36 28.63 7.21
CA MET A 210 2.83 27.70 8.21
C MET A 210 3.23 28.06 9.65
N SER A 211 4.37 28.73 9.87
CA SER A 211 4.75 29.29 11.17
C SER A 211 4.01 30.59 11.52
N GLY A 212 3.18 31.11 10.62
CA GLY A 212 2.35 32.30 10.85
C GLY A 212 2.93 33.60 10.30
N GLU A 213 4.01 33.56 9.52
CA GLU A 213 4.50 34.75 8.81
C GLU A 213 3.55 35.09 7.64
N THR A 214 3.28 36.38 7.46
CA THR A 214 2.40 36.88 6.39
C THR A 214 3.20 37.14 5.12
N LEU A 215 2.82 36.43 4.05
CA LEU A 215 3.41 36.63 2.73
C LEU A 215 2.75 37.84 2.05
N ILE A 216 3.57 38.74 1.52
CA ILE A 216 3.13 39.80 0.61
C ILE A 216 2.65 39.12 -0.68
N SER A 217 1.35 38.90 -0.79
CA SER A 217 0.75 38.24 -1.94
C SER A 217 0.45 39.22 -3.05
N ARG A 218 0.69 38.78 -4.28
CA ARG A 218 0.32 39.53 -5.50
C ARG A 218 -1.05 39.10 -6.02
N ARG A 219 -1.66 38.12 -5.37
CA ARG A 219 -2.94 37.54 -5.78
C ARG A 219 -4.08 38.14 -4.98
N PRO A 220 -5.30 38.11 -5.52
CA PRO A 220 -6.47 38.59 -4.80
C PRO A 220 -6.71 37.85 -3.46
N PHE A 221 -6.18 36.62 -3.33
CA PHE A 221 -6.45 35.73 -2.19
C PHE A 221 -5.15 35.17 -1.58
N PRO A 222 -4.41 35.97 -0.78
CA PRO A 222 -3.14 35.57 -0.13
C PRO A 222 -3.26 34.32 0.73
N GLU A 223 -4.34 34.26 1.51
CA GLU A 223 -4.54 33.29 2.59
C GLU A 223 -5.02 31.92 2.10
N LEU A 224 -5.18 31.76 0.78
CA LEU A 224 -5.77 30.55 0.20
C LEU A 224 -4.90 29.32 0.51
N PHE A 225 -3.57 29.44 0.43
CA PHE A 225 -2.65 28.36 0.74
C PHE A 225 -2.76 27.91 2.19
N ASN A 226 -2.58 28.84 3.15
CA ASN A 226 -2.64 28.54 4.59
C ASN A 226 -4.00 27.95 4.98
N SER A 227 -5.09 28.56 4.50
CA SER A 227 -6.45 28.07 4.72
C SER A 227 -6.66 26.67 4.16
N ALA A 228 -6.19 26.40 2.94
CA ALA A 228 -6.30 25.09 2.31
C ALA A 228 -5.52 24.02 3.07
N VAL A 229 -4.28 24.31 3.46
CA VAL A 229 -3.44 23.39 4.22
C VAL A 229 -4.07 23.08 5.57
N ARG A 230 -4.58 24.07 6.32
CA ARG A 230 -5.28 23.86 7.58
C ARG A 230 -6.53 22.99 7.42
N LEU A 231 -7.34 23.23 6.39
CA LEU A 231 -8.50 22.40 6.08
C LEU A 231 -8.12 20.95 5.75
N ILE A 232 -7.03 20.75 5.01
CA ILE A 232 -6.54 19.41 4.68
C ILE A 232 -6.03 18.69 5.92
N ILE A 233 -5.27 19.37 6.78
CA ILE A 233 -4.80 18.81 8.06
C ILE A 233 -6.00 18.36 8.91
N SER A 234 -7.01 19.22 9.05
CA SER A 234 -8.24 18.90 9.77
C SER A 234 -8.94 17.68 9.16
N ARG A 235 -9.03 17.61 7.82
CA ARG A 235 -9.68 16.50 7.12
C ARG A 235 -8.91 15.19 7.24
N ILE A 236 -7.59 15.23 7.17
CA ILE A 236 -6.73 14.05 7.35
C ILE A 236 -6.86 13.53 8.78
N ASN A 237 -6.84 14.42 9.78
CA ASN A 237 -7.05 14.02 11.18
C ASN A 237 -8.43 13.37 11.40
N ASP A 238 -9.49 13.93 10.82
CA ASP A 238 -10.84 13.34 10.87
C ASP A 238 -10.87 11.93 10.26
N ILE A 239 -10.19 11.71 9.13
CA ILE A 239 -10.07 10.37 8.51
C ILE A 239 -9.30 9.42 9.43
N LEU A 240 -8.14 9.84 9.95
CA LEU A 240 -7.32 9.02 10.85
C LEU A 240 -8.08 8.62 12.12
N SER A 241 -8.83 9.55 12.72
CA SER A 241 -9.66 9.29 13.90
C SER A 241 -10.80 8.32 13.61
N ARG A 242 -11.47 8.44 12.45
CA ARG A 242 -12.57 7.53 12.05
C ARG A 242 -12.08 6.12 11.76
N GLU A 243 -10.94 6.01 11.09
CA GLU A 243 -10.39 4.72 10.66
C GLU A 243 -9.55 4.04 11.74
N GLY A 244 -9.32 4.69 12.88
CA GLY A 244 -8.52 4.16 13.99
C GLY A 244 -7.06 3.92 13.62
N ILE A 245 -6.55 4.62 12.58
CA ILE A 245 -5.20 4.45 12.07
C ILE A 245 -4.24 5.17 13.02
N GLN A 246 -3.44 4.39 13.76
CA GLN A 246 -2.32 4.94 14.53
C GLN A 246 -1.14 5.20 13.61
N LEU A 247 -0.55 6.40 13.70
CA LEU A 247 0.59 6.88 12.90
C LEU A 247 1.91 6.08 13.06
N GLN A 248 1.89 4.92 13.74
CA GLN A 248 3.11 4.21 14.17
C GLN A 248 3.60 3.09 13.25
N ASN A 249 2.92 2.74 12.16
CA ASN A 249 3.33 1.62 11.31
C ASN A 249 3.56 2.00 9.84
N ASN A 250 4.84 2.15 9.47
CA ASN A 250 5.34 2.46 8.12
C ASN A 250 4.97 1.43 7.02
N ASN A 251 4.29 0.33 7.37
CA ASN A 251 3.93 -0.76 6.45
C ASN A 251 2.41 -0.89 6.21
N GLN A 252 1.59 0.05 6.68
CA GLN A 252 0.16 0.01 6.40
C GLN A 252 -0.13 0.49 4.98
N ARG A 253 -0.99 -0.27 4.27
CA ARG A 253 -1.60 0.16 3.02
C ARG A 253 -2.27 1.50 3.27
N ILE A 254 -1.88 2.51 2.47
CA ILE A 254 -2.47 3.84 2.53
C ILE A 254 -3.99 3.66 2.37
N SER A 255 -4.75 4.21 3.32
CA SER A 255 -6.21 4.20 3.25
C SER A 255 -6.67 4.83 1.93
N PRO A 256 -7.71 4.29 1.27
CA PRO A 256 -8.26 4.89 0.05
C PRO A 256 -8.78 6.32 0.28
N ALA A 257 -9.09 6.71 1.51
CA ALA A 257 -9.46 8.09 1.82
C ALA A 257 -8.23 9.01 1.90
N LEU A 258 -7.10 8.51 2.41
CA LEU A 258 -5.84 9.24 2.50
C LEU A 258 -5.08 9.28 1.16
N SER A 259 -5.34 8.31 0.27
CA SER A 259 -4.77 8.28 -1.08
C SER A 259 -5.19 9.49 -1.93
N LYS A 260 -6.24 10.20 -1.54
CA LYS A 260 -6.65 11.48 -2.14
C LYS A 260 -5.58 12.57 -1.99
N PHE A 261 -4.82 12.59 -0.89
CA PHE A 261 -3.87 13.66 -0.60
C PHE A 261 -2.45 13.29 -1.03
N ILE A 262 -1.85 14.14 -1.86
CA ILE A 262 -0.51 13.97 -2.41
C ILE A 262 0.35 15.16 -1.96
N ILE A 263 1.43 14.85 -1.26
CA ILE A 263 2.43 15.83 -0.85
C ILE A 263 3.49 15.90 -1.94
N SER A 264 3.72 17.09 -2.47
CA SER A 264 4.63 17.33 -3.58
C SER A 264 5.61 18.44 -3.27
N ARG A 265 6.76 18.38 -3.94
CA ARG A 265 7.72 19.49 -4.03
C ARG A 265 8.41 19.47 -5.39
N PHE A 266 8.91 20.61 -5.81
CA PHE A 266 9.80 20.65 -6.98
C PHE A 266 11.23 20.26 -6.60
N SER A 267 12.01 19.83 -7.59
CA SER A 267 13.38 19.37 -7.41
C SER A 267 14.33 20.45 -6.89
N TYR A 268 14.01 21.72 -7.11
CA TYR A 268 14.77 22.86 -6.59
C TYR A 268 14.47 23.17 -5.12
N THR A 269 13.34 22.71 -4.57
CA THR A 269 12.94 22.97 -3.19
C THR A 269 13.56 21.92 -2.26
N ASP A 270 14.10 22.36 -1.13
CA ASP A 270 14.62 21.46 -0.09
C ASP A 270 13.51 20.56 0.48
N SER A 271 13.88 19.33 0.84
CA SER A 271 13.06 18.43 1.66
C SER A 271 12.60 19.06 2.97
N ASN A 272 13.41 19.94 3.57
CA ASN A 272 13.08 20.61 4.84
C ASN A 272 11.91 21.61 4.72
N SER A 273 11.51 21.98 3.50
CA SER A 273 10.36 22.85 3.26
C SER A 273 9.01 22.18 3.55
N ILE A 274 8.99 20.84 3.63
CA ILE A 274 7.79 20.09 4.04
C ILE A 274 7.75 20.08 5.58
N PRO A 275 6.69 20.64 6.21
CA PRO A 275 6.60 20.64 7.67
C PRO A 275 6.62 19.22 8.24
N GLU A 276 7.28 19.03 9.39
CA GLU A 276 7.46 17.72 10.02
C GLU A 276 6.15 16.95 10.23
N TYR A 277 5.06 17.67 10.53
CA TYR A 277 3.72 17.09 10.61
C TYR A 277 3.35 16.27 9.36
N PHE A 278 3.61 16.79 8.17
CA PHE A 278 3.35 16.10 6.90
C PHE A 278 4.30 14.93 6.63
N SER A 279 5.48 14.94 7.25
CA SER A 279 6.44 13.83 7.15
C SER A 279 5.94 12.56 7.85
N LEU A 280 5.09 12.71 8.86
CA LEU A 280 4.48 11.62 9.63
C LEU A 280 3.19 11.08 9.01
N LEU A 281 2.55 11.83 8.11
CA LEU A 281 1.29 11.41 7.50
C LEU A 281 1.52 10.27 6.49
N PRO A 282 0.64 9.26 6.44
CA PRO A 282 0.70 8.17 5.47
C PRO A 282 0.16 8.63 4.09
N CYS A 283 0.63 9.78 3.60
CA CYS A 283 0.27 10.35 2.30
C CYS A 283 1.38 10.04 1.28
N ARG A 284 1.00 9.99 -0.01
CA ARG A 284 1.98 9.78 -1.09
C ARG A 284 2.86 11.03 -1.22
N ARG A 285 4.17 10.82 -1.39
CA ARG A 285 5.15 11.89 -1.62
C ARG A 285 5.72 11.79 -3.03
N VAL A 286 5.85 12.94 -3.70
CA VAL A 286 6.31 13.03 -5.10
C VAL A 286 7.27 14.21 -5.24
N VAL A 287 8.37 14.01 -5.97
CA VAL A 287 9.33 15.07 -6.33
C VAL A 287 9.23 15.36 -7.83
N ILE A 288 8.80 16.56 -8.21
CA ILE A 288 8.62 16.94 -9.62
C ILE A 288 9.92 17.57 -10.15
N PRO A 289 10.40 17.21 -11.36
CA PRO A 289 9.81 16.29 -12.35
C PRO A 289 10.23 14.82 -12.21
N LYS A 290 11.09 14.46 -11.25
CA LYS A 290 11.69 13.11 -11.13
C LYS A 290 10.65 11.99 -11.03
N ASP A 291 9.58 12.22 -10.29
CA ASP A 291 8.55 11.24 -9.98
C ASP A 291 7.26 11.42 -10.82
N LEU A 292 7.33 12.16 -11.94
CA LEU A 292 6.15 12.49 -12.75
C LEU A 292 5.44 11.25 -13.30
N GLY A 293 6.19 10.24 -13.76
CA GLY A 293 5.62 8.98 -14.24
C GLY A 293 4.89 8.19 -13.14
N LEU A 294 5.42 8.25 -11.91
CA LEU A 294 4.76 7.65 -10.74
C LEU A 294 3.46 8.40 -10.41
N LEU A 295 3.47 9.73 -10.50
CA LEU A 295 2.27 10.54 -10.32
C LEU A 295 1.22 10.23 -11.38
N PHE A 296 1.60 10.12 -12.66
CA PHE A 296 0.66 9.81 -13.74
C PHE A 296 0.01 8.45 -13.54
N GLY A 297 0.80 7.41 -13.27
CA GLY A 297 0.26 6.09 -12.97
C GLY A 297 -0.69 6.12 -11.78
N TYR A 298 -0.33 6.86 -10.73
CA TYR A 298 -1.16 7.00 -9.54
C TYR A 298 -2.51 7.70 -9.79
N LEU A 299 -2.52 8.79 -10.57
CA LEU A 299 -3.73 9.51 -10.93
C LEU A 299 -4.71 8.65 -11.75
N HIS A 300 -4.19 7.62 -12.43
CA HIS A 300 -4.97 6.67 -13.23
C HIS A 300 -5.20 5.32 -12.53
N GLY A 301 -4.85 5.19 -11.25
CA GLY A 301 -5.04 3.95 -10.48
C GLY A 301 -4.12 2.79 -10.91
N ILE A 302 -3.03 3.09 -11.63
CA ILE A 302 -2.02 2.11 -12.02
C ILE A 302 -1.03 1.95 -10.86
N ASP A 303 -0.90 0.73 -10.37
CA ASP A 303 -0.02 0.41 -9.25
C ASP A 303 1.45 0.31 -9.74
N VAL A 304 2.10 1.47 -9.84
CA VAL A 304 3.49 1.58 -10.30
C VAL A 304 4.43 1.24 -9.15
N THR A 305 4.74 -0.06 -9.03
CA THR A 305 5.89 -0.48 -8.23
C THR A 305 7.19 -0.11 -8.95
N GLN A 306 8.29 0.11 -8.22
CA GLN A 306 9.60 0.51 -8.77
C GLN A 306 10.15 -0.43 -9.87
N GLN A 307 9.53 -1.59 -10.10
CA GLN A 307 9.90 -2.57 -11.14
C GLN A 307 9.22 -2.34 -12.49
N ASN A 308 8.17 -1.50 -12.56
CA ASN A 308 7.53 -1.10 -13.81
C ASN A 308 7.94 0.35 -14.12
N SER A 309 8.97 0.52 -14.96
CA SER A 309 9.29 1.85 -15.48
C SER A 309 8.15 2.31 -16.41
N LEU A 310 7.35 3.27 -15.94
CA LEU A 310 6.43 4.00 -16.80
C LEU A 310 7.26 4.94 -17.67
N GLU A 311 7.54 4.52 -18.90
CA GLU A 311 7.94 5.45 -19.95
C GLU A 311 6.71 6.26 -20.34
N PHE A 312 6.75 7.56 -20.06
CA PHE A 312 5.77 8.50 -20.55
C PHE A 312 6.48 9.42 -21.54
N ASP A 313 5.92 9.52 -22.75
CA ASP A 313 6.41 10.43 -23.79
C ASP A 313 5.71 11.78 -23.62
N ALA A 314 6.22 12.58 -22.68
CA ALA A 314 5.73 13.94 -22.47
C ALA A 314 6.82 14.95 -22.79
N ASP A 315 6.43 16.03 -23.48
CA ASP A 315 7.29 17.18 -23.65
C ASP A 315 7.45 17.92 -22.32
N LEU A 316 8.56 17.64 -21.63
CA LEU A 316 8.94 18.29 -20.37
C LEU A 316 9.73 19.58 -20.60
N VAL A 317 9.97 19.99 -21.85
CA VAL A 317 10.74 21.20 -22.16
C VAL A 317 10.15 22.44 -21.48
N PRO A 318 8.82 22.70 -21.51
CA PRO A 318 8.24 23.89 -20.88
C PRO A 318 8.47 23.93 -19.36
N LEU A 319 8.29 22.80 -18.68
CA LEU A 319 8.50 22.70 -17.23
C LEU A 319 9.97 22.85 -16.86
N ASN A 320 10.87 22.20 -17.60
CA ASN A 320 12.30 22.31 -17.36
C ASN A 320 12.80 23.75 -17.59
N GLN A 321 12.28 24.45 -18.60
CA GLN A 321 12.58 25.86 -18.84
C GLN A 321 12.10 26.74 -17.68
N ALA A 322 10.88 26.53 -17.19
CA ALA A 322 10.37 27.27 -16.03
C ALA A 322 11.20 27.01 -14.76
N ILE A 323 11.61 25.76 -14.53
CA ILE A 323 12.49 25.37 -13.41
C ILE A 323 13.83 26.10 -13.50
N LEU A 324 14.45 26.13 -14.69
CA LEU A 324 15.71 26.83 -14.91
C LEU A 324 15.56 28.34 -14.69
N ALA A 325 14.46 28.93 -15.14
CA ALA A 325 14.18 30.35 -14.92
C ALA A 325 14.05 30.69 -13.43
N TYR A 326 13.36 29.85 -12.65
CA TYR A 326 13.28 29.99 -11.19
C TYR A 326 14.66 29.88 -10.52
N GLN A 327 15.48 28.90 -10.92
CA GLN A 327 16.82 28.74 -10.37
C GLN A 327 17.72 29.94 -10.69
N GLN A 328 17.64 30.48 -11.91
CA GLN A 328 18.35 31.71 -12.29
C GLN A 328 17.88 32.91 -11.47
N TYR A 329 16.58 33.03 -11.23
CA TYR A 329 16.01 34.10 -10.40
C TYR A 329 16.55 34.08 -8.97
N ILE A 330 16.62 32.92 -8.32
CA ILE A 330 17.17 32.81 -6.95
C ILE A 330 18.65 33.22 -6.92
N ILE A 331 19.43 32.75 -7.89
CA ILE A 331 20.87 33.08 -7.96
C ILE A 331 21.06 34.60 -8.10
N ASN A 332 20.21 35.26 -8.87
CA ASN A 332 20.27 36.71 -9.09
C ASN A 332 19.71 37.52 -7.92
N ASN A 333 18.90 36.92 -7.05
CA ASN A 333 18.20 37.59 -5.95
C ASN A 333 18.30 36.75 -4.67
N PRO A 334 19.43 36.72 -3.95
CA PRO A 334 19.59 35.87 -2.78
C PRO A 334 18.62 36.17 -1.64
N ASP A 335 18.21 37.44 -1.47
CA ASP A 335 17.25 37.88 -0.45
C ASP A 335 15.79 37.87 -0.94
N TRP A 336 15.51 37.18 -2.05
CA TRP A 336 14.17 37.14 -2.66
C TRP A 336 13.12 36.71 -1.64
N LEU A 337 13.42 35.70 -0.82
CA LEU A 337 12.46 35.15 0.13
C LEU A 337 12.16 36.15 1.25
N GLN A 338 13.17 36.78 1.86
CA GLN A 338 12.96 37.78 2.91
C GLN A 338 12.14 38.97 2.39
N SER A 339 12.38 39.41 1.15
CA SER A 339 11.64 40.53 0.55
C SER A 339 10.14 40.28 0.39
N ARG A 340 9.71 39.02 0.47
CA ARG A 340 8.31 38.61 0.29
C ARG A 340 7.53 38.48 1.59
N PHE A 341 8.16 38.59 2.75
CA PHE A 341 7.45 38.58 4.03
C PHE A 341 7.39 39.98 4.62
N GLU A 342 6.28 40.29 5.29
CA GLU A 342 6.16 41.55 6.01
C GLU A 342 7.21 41.57 7.14
N SER A 343 8.06 42.58 7.14
CA SER A 343 9.00 42.78 8.23
C SER A 343 8.21 43.10 9.51
N ASN A 344 8.37 42.25 10.53
CA ASN A 344 7.76 42.35 11.87
C ASN A 344 8.00 43.69 12.63
N GLN A 345 8.59 44.70 11.99
CA GLN A 345 8.78 46.03 12.56
C GLN A 345 7.50 46.88 12.55
N ASN A 346 6.51 46.57 11.70
CA ASN A 346 5.27 47.35 11.64
C ASN A 346 4.12 46.80 12.52
N THR A 347 4.28 45.61 13.09
CA THR A 347 3.24 44.95 13.91
C THR A 347 3.33 45.33 15.39
N ALA A 348 4.48 45.85 15.85
CA ALA A 348 4.63 46.37 17.21
C ALA A 348 4.21 47.85 17.35
N GLU A 349 4.10 48.60 16.24
CA GLU A 349 3.69 50.02 16.24
C GLU A 349 2.25 50.24 15.74
N ASN A 350 1.55 49.19 15.29
CA ASN A 350 0.15 49.27 14.84
C ASN A 350 -0.80 48.33 15.62
N GLU A 351 -0.52 48.01 16.89
CA GLU A 351 -1.60 47.71 17.84
C GLU A 351 -2.33 49.02 18.16
N ILE A 352 -3.08 49.51 17.18
CA ILE A 352 -4.08 50.55 17.39
C ILE A 352 -5.15 49.90 18.25
N SER A 353 -5.15 50.28 19.53
CA SER A 353 -6.23 50.00 20.48
C SER A 353 -7.59 50.18 19.79
N PRO A 354 -8.59 49.31 20.02
CA PRO A 354 -9.94 49.44 19.45
C PRO A 354 -10.64 50.79 19.71
N ARG A 355 -10.01 51.69 20.48
CA ARG A 355 -10.46 53.07 20.72
C ARG A 355 -10.03 54.09 19.65
N GLU A 356 -8.99 53.85 18.86
CA GLU A 356 -8.44 54.87 17.94
C GLU A 356 -8.94 54.76 16.49
N VAL A 357 -9.55 53.63 16.10
CA VAL A 357 -10.13 53.46 14.75
C VAL A 357 -11.41 54.32 14.56
N THR A 358 -12.05 54.74 15.65
CA THR A 358 -13.23 55.61 15.61
C THR A 358 -12.89 57.07 15.26
N GLU A 359 -11.63 57.51 15.38
CA GLU A 359 -11.22 58.91 15.13
C GLU A 359 -10.78 59.20 13.69
N ARG A 360 -10.57 58.17 12.85
CA ARG A 360 -10.11 58.35 11.46
C ARG A 360 -11.21 58.26 10.39
N LEU A 361 -12.46 58.03 10.79
CA LEU A 361 -13.61 58.29 9.94
C LEU A 361 -13.91 59.80 9.95
N PRO A 362 -14.15 60.46 8.80
CA PRO A 362 -14.50 61.87 8.76
C PRO A 362 -15.97 62.03 9.16
N LEU A 363 -16.28 61.73 10.41
CA LEU A 363 -17.52 62.08 11.09
C LEU A 363 -17.13 62.95 12.27
N LYS A 364 -16.74 64.19 11.99
CA LYS A 364 -16.87 65.25 12.98
C LYS A 364 -18.37 65.45 13.19
N SER A 365 -18.89 64.77 14.20
CA SER A 365 -20.15 65.12 14.83
C SER A 365 -19.98 66.51 15.42
N ASP A 366 -20.43 67.53 14.70
CA ASP A 366 -20.74 68.81 15.32
C ASP A 366 -21.92 68.54 16.27
N ASN A 367 -21.64 68.50 17.57
CA ASN A 367 -22.57 68.11 18.64
C ASN A 367 -23.80 69.04 18.82
N ASN A 368 -24.13 69.87 17.83
CA ASN A 368 -25.20 70.86 17.89
C ASN A 368 -26.21 70.80 16.72
N LYS A 369 -26.22 69.74 15.90
CA LYS A 369 -27.23 69.56 14.85
C LYS A 369 -28.03 68.28 15.05
N THR A 370 -29.36 68.37 14.92
CA THR A 370 -30.26 67.20 14.95
C THR A 370 -30.04 66.33 13.71
N GLY A 371 -30.25 65.02 13.84
CA GLY A 371 -29.97 64.04 12.78
C GLY A 371 -30.69 64.30 11.46
N GLU A 372 -31.80 65.03 11.49
CA GLU A 372 -32.55 65.44 10.29
C GLU A 372 -31.84 66.55 9.50
N GLU A 373 -31.24 67.54 10.17
CA GLU A 373 -30.50 68.64 9.50
C GLU A 373 -29.25 68.11 8.79
N MET A 374 -28.58 67.12 9.39
CA MET A 374 -27.40 66.49 8.80
C MET A 374 -27.76 65.62 7.59
N MET A 375 -28.93 64.98 7.61
CA MET A 375 -29.45 64.23 6.47
C MET A 375 -29.85 65.14 5.31
N GLU A 376 -30.45 66.30 5.59
CA GLU A 376 -30.84 67.29 4.57
C GLU A 376 -29.62 67.95 3.90
N GLU A 377 -28.56 68.23 4.67
CA GLU A 377 -27.29 68.74 4.18
C GLU A 377 -26.54 67.71 3.30
N LEU A 378 -26.56 66.43 3.69
CA LEU A 378 -25.98 65.34 2.90
C LEU A 378 -26.78 65.06 1.63
N ALA A 379 -28.11 65.13 1.70
CA ALA A 379 -29.00 64.97 0.56
C ALA A 379 -28.81 66.07 -0.50
N THR A 380 -28.64 67.33 -0.07
CA THR A 380 -28.30 68.43 -0.98
C THR A 380 -26.89 68.29 -1.55
N LYS A 381 -25.91 67.85 -0.74
CA LYS A 381 -24.53 67.66 -1.19
C LYS A 381 -24.37 66.55 -2.23
N TYR A 382 -25.12 65.45 -2.10
CA TYR A 382 -25.06 64.31 -3.01
C TYR A 382 -26.21 64.23 -4.01
N ASN A 383 -27.10 65.23 -4.02
CA ASN A 383 -28.23 65.35 -4.93
C ASN A 383 -29.19 64.14 -4.87
N ILE A 384 -29.45 63.65 -3.65
CA ILE A 384 -30.28 62.49 -3.36
C ILE A 384 -31.58 62.96 -2.70
N SER A 385 -32.74 62.55 -3.20
CA SER A 385 -34.04 62.84 -2.59
C SER A 385 -34.29 61.96 -1.37
N ILE A 386 -34.54 62.55 -0.19
CA ILE A 386 -34.88 61.81 1.03
C ILE A 386 -36.36 61.38 0.96
N PRO A 387 -36.68 60.09 1.18
CA PRO A 387 -38.07 59.65 1.33
C PRO A 387 -38.65 60.19 2.64
N LYS A 388 -39.77 60.91 2.58
CA LYS A 388 -40.51 61.34 3.79
C LYS A 388 -41.12 60.11 4.45
N ASN A 389 -40.75 59.88 5.72
CA ASN A 389 -41.36 58.84 6.53
C ASN A 389 -42.73 59.31 6.99
N VAL A 390 -43.77 58.65 6.50
CA VAL A 390 -45.15 58.80 6.96
C VAL A 390 -45.23 58.03 8.28
N THR A 391 -45.48 58.73 9.39
CA THR A 391 -46.03 58.12 10.59
C THR A 391 -47.47 58.60 10.73
N ASP A 392 -48.33 57.61 10.95
CA ASP A 392 -49.79 57.61 10.90
C ASP A 392 -50.45 58.69 11.77
N ASP A 393 -51.47 59.36 11.22
CA ASP A 393 -52.85 59.23 11.71
C ASP A 393 -53.84 59.98 10.78
N GLU A 394 -54.99 59.32 10.57
CA GLU A 394 -56.30 59.82 10.10
C GLU A 394 -56.67 59.85 8.60
N GLU A 395 -57.49 58.85 8.25
CA GLU A 395 -58.80 58.88 7.56
C GLU A 395 -58.94 59.27 6.05
N GLU A 396 -59.43 58.25 5.32
CA GLU A 396 -60.33 58.21 4.15
C GLU A 396 -60.43 59.41 3.18
N GLU A 397 -60.15 59.18 1.89
CA GLU A 397 -61.20 59.01 0.86
C GLU A 397 -60.62 58.62 -0.51
N ASP A 398 -61.43 57.86 -1.25
CA ASP A 398 -61.21 57.22 -2.55
C ASP A 398 -60.76 58.15 -3.70
N GLU A 399 -59.95 57.61 -4.61
CA GLU A 399 -60.35 57.27 -5.99
C GLU A 399 -59.12 57.09 -6.92
N GLY A 400 -59.12 56.01 -7.71
CA GLY A 400 -58.68 56.14 -9.11
C GLY A 400 -57.58 55.24 -9.66
N LYS A 401 -57.97 53.99 -9.97
CA LYS A 401 -57.71 53.29 -11.24
C LYS A 401 -56.31 52.69 -11.56
N LEU A 402 -56.35 51.36 -11.71
CA LEU A 402 -55.93 50.51 -12.86
C LEU A 402 -54.53 50.73 -13.47
N GLN A 403 -53.75 49.72 -13.87
CA GLN A 403 -53.79 48.26 -13.83
C GLN A 403 -52.49 47.79 -14.50
N ASN A 404 -52.00 46.62 -14.08
CA ASN A 404 -51.05 45.72 -14.78
C ASN A 404 -49.57 46.17 -14.87
N GLY A 405 -48.57 45.41 -14.40
CA GLY A 405 -48.57 44.07 -13.83
C GLY A 405 -47.29 43.31 -14.21
N LYS A 406 -46.76 42.55 -13.22
CA LYS A 406 -45.70 41.52 -13.24
C LYS A 406 -44.25 42.02 -13.09
N ASN A 407 -43.41 41.45 -12.24
CA ASN A 407 -43.54 40.50 -11.12
C ASN A 407 -42.13 40.46 -10.49
N VAL A 408 -41.96 40.72 -9.19
CA VAL A 408 -40.83 40.19 -8.42
C VAL A 408 -41.39 39.72 -7.08
N GLU A 409 -41.45 38.41 -6.92
CA GLU A 409 -41.77 37.75 -5.67
C GLU A 409 -40.66 38.05 -4.65
N LYS A 410 -41.08 38.56 -3.49
CA LYS A 410 -40.22 38.85 -2.34
C LYS A 410 -40.15 37.59 -1.47
N TYR A 411 -38.95 37.02 -1.36
CA TYR A 411 -38.68 35.93 -0.43
C TYR A 411 -38.94 36.37 1.02
N LYS A 412 -39.75 35.57 1.72
CA LYS A 412 -40.05 35.63 3.14
C LYS A 412 -38.83 35.10 3.91
N LEU A 413 -38.16 35.97 4.67
CA LEU A 413 -37.20 35.55 5.70
C LEU A 413 -37.99 34.92 6.85
N ILE A 414 -37.73 33.64 7.10
CA ILE A 414 -38.17 32.91 8.29
C ILE A 414 -36.98 32.93 9.27
N GLY A 415 -37.23 33.41 10.49
CA GLY A 415 -36.34 33.25 11.65
C GLY A 415 -36.09 34.56 12.40
N ASP A 416 -36.96 34.89 13.35
CA ASP A 416 -36.67 35.88 14.39
C ASP A 416 -35.82 35.23 15.50
N LEU A 417 -35.02 36.07 16.15
CA LEU A 417 -33.87 35.69 16.99
C LEU A 417 -34.23 35.44 18.47
N ASP A 418 -35.50 35.12 18.77
CA ASP A 418 -35.99 34.98 20.15
C ASP A 418 -36.36 33.53 20.56
N ASP A 419 -36.11 32.53 19.72
CA ASP A 419 -36.40 31.12 20.04
C ASP A 419 -35.26 30.38 20.82
N ILE A 420 -34.40 31.10 21.53
CA ILE A 420 -33.40 30.50 22.44
C ILE A 420 -33.68 30.90 23.88
N SER A 421 -34.71 30.28 24.49
CA SER A 421 -34.65 29.91 25.92
C SER A 421 -35.82 28.99 26.29
N SER A 422 -35.60 27.68 26.29
CA SER A 422 -36.16 26.73 27.27
C SER A 422 -35.95 25.27 26.83
N ALA A 423 -34.97 24.60 27.43
CA ALA A 423 -35.03 23.17 27.73
C ALA A 423 -33.90 22.78 28.67
N SER A 424 -34.23 22.79 29.96
CA SER A 424 -33.55 22.04 31.00
C SER A 424 -33.91 20.55 30.91
N SER A 425 -32.99 19.71 31.39
CA SER A 425 -33.21 18.46 32.15
C SER A 425 -34.30 17.49 31.66
N ASP A 426 -33.89 16.32 31.16
CA ASP A 426 -34.01 15.03 31.86
C ASP A 426 -33.44 13.89 30.99
N ASP A 427 -32.89 12.88 31.67
CA ASP A 427 -32.24 11.61 31.24
C ASP A 427 -30.74 11.61 30.85
#